data_AF-A0A816C822-F1
#
_entry.id   AF-A0A816C822-F1
#
_cell.length_a   1.000
_cell.length_b   1.000
_cell.length_c   1.000
_cell.angle_alpha   90.00
_cell.angle_beta   90.00
_cell.angle_gamma   90.00
#
_symmetry.space_group_name_H-M   'P 1'
#
loop_
_entity.id
_entity.type
_entity.pdbx_description
1 polymer ?
#
loop_
_entity_poly.entity_id
_entity_poly.type
_entity_poly.pdbx_seq_one_letter_code
_entity_poly.pdbx_strand_id
1 'polypeptide(L)'
;MDQWNLLSNLSHCYDEYSGLSIGEHFMRQQISLPIKMRFKSTPVIEFIKILLNETQRLYKNNRDFLSLSTDDRSILLHTTIKHIGSLSSNFIYHKIQLFSYPSYYDAVGIVATPPAIAATKRIADRLDFDIIVMKLLLSILCFSTNQYTVYSNSRSVNLSNIKQILHIQSRYTELLWQYLVYKYNFQGAVKCFSNLIRCLFAVNDTIVKTEEVQWLTDKFDLLVQKTEQTLTIND
;
A
#
# COMPACT_ATOMS: atom_id res chain seq x y z
N MET A 1 -0.11 29.41 0.60
CA MET A 1 -1.30 29.03 1.39
C MET A 1 -1.91 27.72 0.92
N ASP A 2 -1.98 27.43 -0.39
CA ASP A 2 -2.58 26.18 -0.90
C ASP A 2 -1.88 24.85 -0.51
N GLN A 3 -0.56 24.84 -0.33
CA GLN A 3 0.19 23.59 -0.07
C GLN A 3 -0.10 23.01 1.33
N TRP A 4 -0.19 23.85 2.36
CA TRP A 4 -0.55 23.42 3.71
C TRP A 4 -2.02 22.97 3.76
N ASN A 5 -2.89 23.57 2.96
CA ASN A 5 -4.26 23.08 2.76
C ASN A 5 -4.28 21.72 2.05
N LEU A 6 -3.43 21.49 1.04
CA LEU A 6 -3.32 20.18 0.38
C LEU A 6 -2.80 19.11 1.36
N LEU A 7 -1.80 19.44 2.18
CA LEU A 7 -1.25 18.54 3.19
C LEU A 7 -2.27 18.25 4.31
N SER A 8 -3.06 19.26 4.71
CA SER A 8 -4.17 19.11 5.66
C SER A 8 -5.33 18.32 5.07
N ASN A 9 -5.64 18.50 3.78
CA ASN A 9 -6.68 17.72 3.09
C ASN A 9 -6.23 16.27 2.92
N LEU A 10 -4.97 16.03 2.60
CA LEU A 10 -4.37 14.69 2.58
C LEU A 10 -4.32 14.08 3.97
N SER A 11 -4.00 14.86 5.02
CA SER A 11 -4.08 14.36 6.38
C SER A 11 -5.52 13.92 6.62
N HIS A 12 -6.52 14.79 6.43
CA HIS A 12 -7.94 14.53 6.66
C HIS A 12 -8.55 13.40 5.80
N CYS A 13 -8.20 13.29 4.51
CA CYS A 13 -8.60 12.17 3.65
C CYS A 13 -8.13 10.80 4.17
N TYR A 14 -7.13 10.82 5.04
CA TYR A 14 -6.50 9.63 5.61
C TYR A 14 -6.39 9.68 7.14
N ASP A 15 -7.03 10.64 7.83
CA ASP A 15 -6.90 10.83 9.29
C ASP A 15 -7.62 9.71 10.03
N GLU A 16 -8.60 9.10 9.37
CA GLU A 16 -9.06 7.75 9.65
C GLU A 16 -8.28 6.74 8.81
N TYR A 17 -6.98 6.57 9.07
CA TYR A 17 -6.33 5.34 8.61
C TYR A 17 -6.80 4.18 9.49
N SER A 18 -8.06 3.78 9.27
CA SER A 18 -8.76 2.64 9.88
C SER A 18 -7.85 1.43 10.01
N GLY A 19 -6.97 1.20 9.03
CA GLY A 19 -5.98 0.13 9.04
C GLY A 19 -5.12 0.06 10.31
N LEU A 20 -4.68 1.19 10.89
CA LEU A 20 -3.92 1.17 12.14
C LEU A 20 -4.80 0.74 13.32
N SER A 21 -6.01 1.30 13.45
CA SER A 21 -6.95 0.91 14.50
C SER A 21 -7.36 -0.57 14.42
N ILE A 22 -7.53 -1.09 13.19
CA ILE A 22 -7.78 -2.51 12.90
C ILE A 22 -6.58 -3.34 13.33
N GLY A 23 -5.36 -2.88 13.03
CA GLY A 23 -4.12 -3.52 13.45
C GLY A 23 -3.95 -3.56 14.97
N GLU A 24 -4.20 -2.45 15.66
CA GLU A 24 -4.15 -2.37 17.13
C GLU A 24 -5.20 -3.26 17.79
N HIS A 25 -6.41 -3.32 17.22
CA HIS A 25 -7.45 -4.24 17.69
C HIS A 25 -7.02 -5.69 17.52
N PHE A 26 -6.50 -6.07 16.35
CA PHE A 26 -5.97 -7.39 16.10
C PHE A 26 -4.85 -7.75 17.10
N MET A 27 -3.90 -6.85 17.33
CA MET A 27 -2.82 -7.09 18.30
C MET A 27 -3.33 -7.28 19.71
N ARG A 28 -4.30 -6.48 20.16
CA ARG A 28 -4.92 -6.65 21.49
C ARG A 28 -5.57 -8.03 21.64
N GLN A 29 -6.29 -8.49 20.61
CA GLN A 29 -6.85 -9.84 20.58
C GLN A 29 -5.74 -10.90 20.67
N GLN A 30 -4.70 -10.79 19.85
CA GLN A 30 -3.62 -11.79 19.84
C GLN A 30 -2.84 -11.82 21.16
N ILE A 31 -2.55 -10.68 21.76
CA ILE A 31 -1.80 -10.61 23.03
C ILE A 31 -2.63 -11.15 24.20
N SER A 32 -3.96 -11.02 24.15
CA SER A 32 -4.86 -11.57 25.17
C SER A 32 -4.92 -13.10 25.22
N LEU A 33 -4.52 -13.76 24.13
CA LEU A 33 -4.50 -15.22 24.03
C LEU A 33 -3.25 -15.83 24.71
N PRO A 34 -3.31 -17.09 25.16
CA PRO A 34 -2.13 -17.85 25.57
C PRO A 34 -1.07 -17.90 24.46
N ILE A 35 0.22 -17.88 24.81
CA ILE A 35 1.34 -17.82 23.84
C ILE A 35 1.19 -18.84 22.70
N LYS A 36 0.81 -20.09 23.00
CA LYS A 36 0.65 -21.17 22.02
C LYS A 36 -0.53 -20.97 21.05
N MET A 37 -1.46 -20.07 21.36
CA MET A 37 -2.66 -19.76 20.57
C MET A 37 -2.53 -18.47 19.77
N ARG A 38 -1.49 -17.65 20.02
CA ARG A 38 -1.27 -16.40 19.30
C ARG A 38 -0.89 -16.66 17.85
N PHE A 39 -1.31 -15.77 16.97
CA PHE A 39 -0.93 -15.69 15.56
C PHE A 39 -1.11 -17.01 14.79
N LYS A 40 -2.21 -17.74 15.00
CA LYS A 40 -2.54 -18.87 14.12
C LYS A 40 -2.79 -18.37 12.69
N SER A 41 -2.53 -19.23 11.69
CA SER A 41 -2.65 -18.88 10.27
C SER A 41 -4.03 -18.31 9.93
N THR A 42 -5.11 -18.91 10.40
CA THR A 42 -6.49 -18.44 10.13
C THR A 42 -6.73 -16.99 10.58
N PRO A 43 -6.52 -16.60 11.86
CA PRO A 43 -6.60 -15.20 12.27
C PRO A 43 -5.70 -14.24 11.48
N VAL A 44 -4.48 -14.66 11.15
CA VAL A 44 -3.54 -13.84 10.37
C VAL A 44 -4.04 -13.61 8.94
N ILE A 45 -4.56 -14.65 8.28
CA ILE A 45 -5.13 -14.55 6.94
C ILE A 45 -6.37 -13.65 6.94
N GLU A 46 -7.27 -13.80 7.90
CA GLU A 46 -8.44 -12.93 8.01
C GLU A 46 -8.04 -11.48 8.25
N PHE A 47 -7.03 -11.24 9.08
CA PHE A 47 -6.47 -9.92 9.27
C PHE A 47 -5.89 -9.33 7.97
N ILE A 48 -5.11 -10.10 7.21
CA ILE A 48 -4.61 -9.70 5.88
C ILE A 48 -5.77 -9.32 4.97
N LYS A 49 -6.83 -10.14 4.88
CA LYS A 49 -8.00 -9.87 4.04
C LYS A 49 -8.70 -8.55 4.42
N ILE A 50 -8.82 -8.25 5.71
CA ILE A 50 -9.43 -6.99 6.18
C ILE A 50 -8.58 -5.80 5.72
N LEU A 51 -7.25 -5.85 5.90
CA LEU A 51 -6.38 -4.75 5.48
C LEU A 51 -6.38 -4.53 3.95
N LEU A 52 -6.40 -5.61 3.18
CA LEU A 52 -6.53 -5.51 1.72
C LEU A 52 -7.85 -4.84 1.33
N ASN A 53 -8.97 -5.18 1.98
CA ASN A 53 -10.25 -4.50 1.73
C ASN A 53 -10.20 -2.99 2.03
N GLU A 54 -9.44 -2.58 3.04
CA GLU A 54 -9.30 -1.16 3.39
C GLU A 54 -8.51 -0.35 2.35
N THR A 55 -7.69 -1.03 1.53
CA THR A 55 -6.95 -0.40 0.43
C THR A 55 -7.88 0.27 -0.59
N GLN A 56 -9.12 -0.22 -0.75
CA GLN A 56 -10.11 0.39 -1.65
C GLN A 56 -10.42 1.84 -1.30
N ARG A 57 -10.36 2.21 -0.01
CA ARG A 57 -10.67 3.57 0.45
C ARG A 57 -9.72 4.59 -0.14
N LEU A 58 -8.47 4.21 -0.42
CA LEU A 58 -7.47 5.08 -1.04
C LEU A 58 -7.91 5.58 -2.41
N TYR A 59 -8.56 4.72 -3.20
CA TYR A 59 -9.07 5.08 -4.52
C TYR A 59 -10.42 5.80 -4.42
N LYS A 60 -11.31 5.32 -3.55
CA LYS A 60 -12.67 5.87 -3.38
C LYS A 60 -12.71 7.28 -2.81
N ASN A 61 -11.73 7.64 -1.97
CA ASN A 61 -11.72 8.94 -1.29
C ASN A 61 -10.76 9.94 -1.92
N ASN A 62 -9.95 9.52 -2.91
CA ASN A 62 -9.00 10.40 -3.57
C ASN A 62 -9.68 11.17 -4.71
N ARG A 63 -9.93 12.47 -4.47
CA ARG A 63 -10.61 13.35 -5.44
C ARG A 63 -9.86 13.47 -6.76
N ASP A 64 -8.53 13.46 -6.76
CA ASP A 64 -7.78 13.51 -8.01
C ASP A 64 -7.95 12.22 -8.80
N PHE A 65 -8.02 11.07 -8.12
CA PHE A 65 -8.29 9.79 -8.77
C PHE A 65 -9.69 9.76 -9.37
N LEU A 66 -10.68 10.24 -8.62
CA LEU A 66 -12.07 10.36 -9.09
C LEU A 66 -12.23 11.37 -10.23
N SER A 67 -11.30 12.29 -10.43
CA SER A 67 -11.33 13.27 -11.53
C SER A 67 -10.93 12.70 -12.90
N LEU A 68 -10.44 11.45 -12.94
CA LEU A 68 -10.04 10.75 -14.15
C LEU A 68 -11.23 10.06 -14.83
N SER A 69 -11.09 9.72 -16.11
CA SER A 69 -12.08 8.90 -16.82
C SER A 69 -12.21 7.52 -16.18
N THR A 70 -13.37 6.87 -16.35
CA THR A 70 -13.61 5.51 -15.83
C THR A 70 -12.58 4.51 -16.36
N ASP A 71 -12.20 4.63 -17.63
CA ASP A 71 -11.19 3.78 -18.25
C ASP A 71 -9.80 3.99 -17.62
N ASP A 72 -9.35 5.24 -17.47
CA ASP A 72 -8.06 5.55 -16.85
C ASP A 72 -8.02 5.09 -15.37
N ARG A 73 -9.14 5.25 -14.64
CA ARG A 73 -9.29 4.76 -13.26
C ARG A 73 -9.16 3.24 -13.20
N SER A 74 -9.86 2.51 -14.06
CA SER A 74 -9.79 1.03 -14.11
C SER A 74 -8.37 0.56 -14.40
N ILE A 75 -7.72 1.15 -15.40
CA ILE A 75 -6.33 0.84 -15.77
C ILE A 75 -5.37 1.06 -14.59
N LEU A 76 -5.43 2.24 -13.95
CA LEU A 76 -4.56 2.57 -12.82
C LEU A 76 -4.84 1.65 -11.62
N LEU A 77 -6.11 1.34 -11.35
CA LEU A 77 -6.50 0.44 -10.27
C LEU A 77 -5.89 -0.97 -10.46
N HIS A 78 -6.08 -1.57 -11.64
CA HIS A 78 -5.54 -2.88 -11.97
C HIS A 78 -4.01 -2.94 -11.87
N THR A 79 -3.33 -1.85 -12.23
CA THR A 79 -1.87 -1.81 -12.28
C THR A 79 -1.23 -1.50 -10.92
N THR A 80 -1.92 -0.80 -10.02
CA THR A 80 -1.31 -0.27 -8.79
C THR A 80 -1.78 -0.95 -7.51
N ILE A 81 -2.95 -1.61 -7.50
CA ILE A 81 -3.57 -2.08 -6.25
C ILE A 81 -2.75 -3.11 -5.48
N LYS A 82 -1.99 -3.97 -6.19
CA LYS A 82 -1.10 -4.96 -5.56
C LYS A 82 0.01 -4.27 -4.77
N HIS A 83 0.65 -3.25 -5.36
CA HIS A 83 1.70 -2.45 -4.71
C HIS A 83 1.16 -1.65 -3.54
N ILE A 84 0.02 -1.00 -3.73
CA ILE A 84 -0.62 -0.19 -2.69
C ILE A 84 -1.04 -1.09 -1.53
N GLY A 85 -1.74 -2.20 -1.79
CA GLY A 85 -2.19 -3.14 -0.77
C GLY A 85 -1.05 -3.83 -0.03
N SER A 86 0.02 -4.19 -0.74
CA SER A 86 1.22 -4.77 -0.14
C SER A 86 1.94 -3.75 0.77
N LEU A 87 2.22 -2.56 0.26
CA LEU A 87 2.95 -1.53 1.01
C LEU A 87 2.14 -1.04 2.22
N SER A 88 0.84 -0.77 2.04
CA SER A 88 -0.06 -0.35 3.12
C SER A 88 -0.11 -1.37 4.26
N SER A 89 -0.32 -2.65 3.93
CA SER A 89 -0.43 -3.72 4.91
C SER A 89 0.89 -3.91 5.65
N ASN A 90 2.02 -3.92 4.94
CA ASN A 90 3.33 -4.04 5.58
C ASN A 90 3.64 -2.85 6.49
N PHE A 91 3.27 -1.62 6.10
CA PHE A 91 3.40 -0.45 6.96
C PHE A 91 2.61 -0.61 8.26
N ILE A 92 1.36 -1.09 8.19
CA ILE A 92 0.55 -1.38 9.37
C ILE A 92 1.22 -2.45 10.24
N TYR A 93 1.68 -3.56 9.65
CA TYR A 93 2.37 -4.63 10.37
C TYR A 93 3.59 -4.12 11.13
N HIS A 94 4.37 -3.23 10.50
CA HIS A 94 5.50 -2.59 11.14
C HIS A 94 5.06 -1.70 12.32
N LYS A 95 4.05 -0.84 12.14
CA LYS A 95 3.59 0.08 13.18
C LYS A 95 3.01 -0.63 14.40
N ILE A 96 2.31 -1.75 14.20
CA ILE A 96 1.76 -2.55 15.30
C ILE A 96 2.76 -3.59 15.85
N GLN A 97 4.02 -3.54 15.39
CA GLN A 97 5.11 -4.44 15.78
C GLN A 97 4.83 -5.93 15.51
N LEU A 98 3.99 -6.24 14.52
CA LEU A 98 3.65 -7.62 14.17
C LEU A 98 4.89 -8.41 13.71
N PHE A 99 5.81 -7.74 13.01
CA PHE A 99 7.07 -8.33 12.56
C PHE A 99 8.02 -8.72 13.71
N SER A 100 7.80 -8.21 14.93
CA SER A 100 8.59 -8.57 16.10
C SER A 100 8.25 -9.96 16.66
N TYR A 101 7.19 -10.62 16.15
CA TYR A 101 6.71 -11.91 16.64
C TYR A 101 7.13 -13.05 15.70
N PRO A 102 8.03 -13.97 16.09
CA PRO A 102 8.42 -15.10 15.26
C PRO A 102 7.23 -15.97 14.80
N SER A 103 6.24 -16.14 15.69
CA SER A 103 5.01 -16.89 15.41
C SER A 103 4.19 -16.31 14.25
N TYR A 104 4.30 -15.01 13.96
CA TYR A 104 3.68 -14.44 12.76
C TYR A 104 4.34 -14.99 11.49
N TYR A 105 5.67 -15.10 11.46
CA TYR A 105 6.36 -15.69 10.30
C TYR A 105 6.06 -17.17 10.15
N ASP A 106 5.90 -17.91 11.26
CA ASP A 106 5.47 -19.31 11.22
C ASP A 106 4.07 -19.43 10.58
N ALA A 107 3.15 -18.53 10.95
CA ALA A 107 1.79 -18.51 10.43
C ALA A 107 1.74 -18.16 8.94
N VAL A 108 2.52 -17.15 8.52
CA VAL A 108 2.63 -16.75 7.12
C VAL A 108 3.30 -17.85 6.31
N GLY A 109 4.30 -18.55 6.86
CA GLY A 109 4.98 -19.65 6.18
C GLY A 109 4.13 -20.87 5.90
N ILE A 110 2.95 -20.99 6.52
CA ILE A 110 1.95 -22.03 6.17
C ILE A 110 1.27 -21.70 4.83
N VAL A 111 1.15 -20.42 4.47
CA VAL A 111 0.33 -19.96 3.33
C VAL A 111 1.09 -19.14 2.28
N ALA A 112 2.38 -18.90 2.52
CA ALA A 112 3.27 -18.17 1.63
C ALA A 112 4.55 -18.97 1.39
N THR A 113 5.23 -18.69 0.28
CA THR A 113 6.47 -19.36 -0.08
C THR A 113 7.64 -18.86 0.79
N PRO A 114 8.67 -19.68 1.07
CA PRO A 114 9.86 -19.21 1.80
C PRO A 114 10.52 -17.95 1.22
N PRO A 115 10.63 -17.78 -0.11
CA PRO A 115 11.10 -16.53 -0.72
C PRO A 115 10.25 -15.31 -0.37
N ALA A 116 8.93 -15.45 -0.25
CA ALA A 116 8.03 -14.37 0.14
C ALA A 116 8.26 -13.93 1.60
N ILE A 117 8.55 -14.87 2.51
CA ILE A 117 8.89 -14.56 3.91
C ILE A 117 10.19 -13.74 3.98
N ALA A 118 11.23 -14.16 3.25
CA ALA A 118 12.51 -13.45 3.21
C ALA A 118 12.36 -12.04 2.59
N ALA A 119 11.47 -11.87 1.61
CA ALA A 119 11.14 -10.57 1.05
C ALA A 119 10.36 -9.69 2.04
N THR A 120 9.40 -10.26 2.76
CA THR A 120 8.64 -9.57 3.82
C THR A 120 9.54 -9.05 4.94
N LYS A 121 10.52 -9.85 5.41
CA LYS A 121 11.52 -9.39 6.39
C LYS A 121 12.32 -8.20 5.88
N ARG A 122 12.75 -8.24 4.62
CA ARG A 122 13.45 -7.10 3.98
C ARG A 122 12.58 -5.84 3.92
N ILE A 123 11.27 -5.95 3.71
CA ILE A 123 10.36 -4.81 3.78
C ILE A 123 10.29 -4.26 5.21
N ALA A 124 10.15 -5.14 6.21
CA ALA A 124 10.04 -4.76 7.62
C ALA A 124 11.20 -3.87 8.09
N ASP A 125 12.43 -4.17 7.67
CA ASP A 125 13.65 -3.41 8.02
C ASP A 125 13.71 -2.02 7.37
N ARG A 126 12.84 -1.74 6.39
CA ARG A 126 12.87 -0.52 5.59
C ARG A 126 11.68 0.41 5.85
N LEU A 127 10.74 0.01 6.71
CA LEU A 127 9.46 0.72 6.95
C LEU A 127 9.49 1.72 8.12
N ASP A 128 10.64 2.36 8.34
CA ASP A 128 10.77 3.39 9.37
C ASP A 128 10.39 4.79 8.83
N PHE A 129 9.14 4.90 8.37
CA PHE A 129 8.58 6.16 7.89
C PHE A 129 7.45 6.62 8.80
N ASP A 130 7.24 7.93 8.87
CA ASP A 130 6.02 8.44 9.51
C ASP A 130 4.79 8.25 8.60
N ILE A 131 3.61 8.40 9.19
CA ILE A 131 2.35 8.17 8.49
C ILE A 131 2.09 9.16 7.35
N ILE A 132 2.60 10.39 7.43
CA ILE A 132 2.39 11.41 6.39
C ILE A 132 3.22 11.04 5.14
N VAL A 133 4.48 10.64 5.34
CA VAL A 133 5.33 10.10 4.25
C VAL A 133 4.63 8.93 3.57
N MET A 134 4.06 8.02 4.38
CA MET A 134 3.38 6.85 3.86
C MET A 134 2.12 7.21 3.05
N LYS A 135 1.27 8.11 3.57
CA LYS A 135 0.08 8.62 2.87
C LYS A 135 0.46 9.21 1.51
N LEU A 136 1.46 10.11 1.49
CA LEU A 136 1.95 10.73 0.26
C LEU A 136 2.51 9.71 -0.73
N LEU A 137 3.27 8.73 -0.25
CA LEU A 137 3.80 7.65 -1.09
C LEU A 137 2.69 6.82 -1.72
N LEU A 138 1.67 6.44 -0.94
CA LEU A 138 0.50 5.72 -1.47
C LEU A 138 -0.24 6.56 -2.52
N SER A 139 -0.41 7.87 -2.29
CA SER A 139 -1.00 8.77 -3.28
C SER A 139 -0.18 8.81 -4.58
N ILE A 140 1.15 8.88 -4.51
CA ILE A 140 2.04 8.82 -5.69
C ILE A 140 1.86 7.50 -6.46
N LEU A 141 1.75 6.39 -5.73
CA LEU A 141 1.61 5.06 -6.31
C LEU A 141 0.26 4.86 -7.01
N CYS A 142 -0.84 5.47 -6.54
CA CYS A 142 -2.15 5.42 -7.21
C CYS A 142 -2.10 5.91 -8.66
N PHE A 143 -1.15 6.80 -8.99
CA PHE A 143 -0.99 7.38 -10.32
C PHE A 143 0.26 6.88 -11.04
N SER A 144 0.85 5.76 -10.59
CA SER A 144 1.98 5.17 -11.29
C SER A 144 1.54 4.59 -12.63
N THR A 145 2.11 5.11 -13.71
CA THR A 145 1.90 4.62 -15.08
C THR A 145 2.77 3.41 -15.41
N ASN A 146 3.72 3.05 -14.54
CA ASN A 146 4.59 1.91 -14.73
C ASN A 146 3.94 0.63 -14.20
N GLN A 147 3.82 -0.38 -15.05
CA GLN A 147 3.42 -1.71 -14.65
C GLN A 147 4.63 -2.46 -14.08
N TYR A 148 4.80 -2.42 -12.76
CA TYR A 148 6.01 -2.94 -12.10
C TYR A 148 6.12 -4.48 -12.10
N THR A 149 5.05 -5.20 -12.47
CA THR A 149 4.93 -6.66 -12.29
C THR A 149 4.88 -7.46 -13.58
N VAL A 150 4.98 -6.85 -14.75
CA VAL A 150 4.75 -7.57 -16.01
C VAL A 150 6.06 -7.75 -16.79
N TYR A 151 6.64 -8.95 -16.63
CA TYR A 151 7.65 -9.50 -17.54
C TYR A 151 7.02 -10.14 -18.80
N SER A 152 5.69 -10.14 -18.93
CA SER A 152 4.99 -10.64 -20.12
C SER A 152 4.70 -9.51 -21.11
N ASN A 153 4.71 -9.80 -22.41
CA ASN A 153 4.47 -8.85 -23.50
C ASN A 153 3.01 -8.34 -23.54
N SER A 154 2.52 -7.68 -22.49
CA SER A 154 1.19 -7.07 -22.51
C SER A 154 1.21 -5.70 -23.18
N ARG A 155 0.21 -5.50 -24.04
CA ARG A 155 -0.07 -4.29 -24.83
C ARG A 155 0.19 -3.01 -24.06
N SER A 156 0.70 -2.00 -24.76
CA SER A 156 0.84 -0.62 -24.27
C SER A 156 -0.42 -0.20 -23.52
N VAL A 157 -0.27 0.13 -22.25
CA VAL A 157 -1.35 0.67 -21.42
C VAL A 157 -1.74 2.03 -22.02
N ASN A 158 -2.89 2.08 -22.69
CA ASN A 158 -3.33 3.27 -23.40
C ASN A 158 -4.16 4.16 -22.46
N LEU A 159 -3.46 4.97 -21.66
CA LEU A 159 -4.09 5.99 -20.82
C LEU A 159 -4.55 7.16 -21.69
N SER A 160 -5.84 7.46 -21.65
CA SER A 160 -6.46 8.53 -22.44
C SER A 160 -5.94 9.92 -22.07
N ASN A 161 -5.66 10.17 -20.78
CA ASN A 161 -5.11 11.43 -20.30
C ASN A 161 -3.84 11.27 -19.46
N ILE A 162 -2.81 10.66 -20.05
CA ILE A 162 -1.50 10.48 -19.40
C ILE A 162 -0.90 11.80 -18.85
N LYS A 163 -1.15 12.94 -19.52
CA LYS A 163 -0.64 14.25 -19.08
C LYS A 163 -1.23 14.66 -17.73
N GLN A 164 -2.54 14.52 -17.55
CA GLN A 164 -3.21 14.83 -16.28
C GLN A 164 -2.70 13.90 -15.17
N ILE A 165 -2.57 12.60 -15.45
CA ILE A 165 -2.09 11.60 -14.48
C ILE A 165 -0.68 11.93 -14.00
N LEU A 166 0.26 12.19 -14.93
CA LEU A 166 1.64 12.57 -14.59
C LEU A 166 1.70 13.90 -13.85
N HIS A 167 0.82 14.86 -14.18
CA HIS A 167 0.74 16.12 -13.46
C HIS A 167 0.30 15.92 -12.00
N ILE A 168 -0.74 15.11 -11.76
CA ILE A 168 -1.19 14.76 -10.40
C ILE A 168 -0.08 14.05 -9.63
N GLN A 169 0.58 13.06 -10.24
CA GLN A 169 1.68 12.32 -9.62
C GLN A 169 2.85 13.23 -9.25
N SER A 170 3.22 14.15 -10.15
CA SER A 170 4.29 15.13 -9.91
C SER A 170 3.97 16.03 -8.73
N ARG A 171 2.72 16.51 -8.62
CA ARG A 171 2.26 17.32 -7.49
C ARG A 171 2.42 16.60 -6.15
N TYR A 172 2.05 15.31 -6.06
CA TYR A 172 2.26 14.54 -4.84
C TYR A 172 3.74 14.28 -4.54
N THR A 173 4.56 14.09 -5.58
CA THR A 173 6.01 13.88 -5.44
C THR A 173 6.70 15.14 -4.92
N GLU A 174 6.35 16.31 -5.46
CA GLU A 174 6.83 17.60 -4.97
C GLU A 174 6.43 17.84 -3.52
N LEU A 175 5.17 17.52 -3.16
CA LEU A 175 4.69 17.68 -1.79
C LEU A 175 5.43 16.74 -0.81
N LEU A 176 5.67 15.49 -1.21
CA LEU A 176 6.50 14.56 -0.45
C LEU A 176 7.91 15.12 -0.23
N TRP A 177 8.54 15.60 -1.30
CA TRP A 177 9.89 16.18 -1.21
C TRP A 177 9.94 17.38 -0.26
N GLN A 178 9.01 18.32 -0.39
CA GLN A 178 8.91 19.49 0.47
C GLN A 178 8.71 19.10 1.94
N TYR A 179 7.81 18.15 2.21
CA TYR A 179 7.58 17.63 3.57
C TYR A 179 8.85 16.99 4.15
N LEU A 180 9.57 16.20 3.35
CA LEU A 180 10.81 15.57 3.78
C LEU A 180 11.89 16.61 4.12
N VAL A 181 12.08 17.63 3.27
CA VAL A 181 13.05 18.71 3.51
C VAL A 181 12.69 19.50 4.76
N TYR A 182 11.40 19.82 4.93
CA TYR A 182 10.90 20.53 6.10
C TYR A 182 11.14 19.74 7.40
N LYS A 183 10.81 18.45 7.41
CA LYS A 183 10.86 17.62 8.63
C LYS A 183 12.25 17.09 8.97
N TYR A 184 13.03 16.70 7.96
CA TYR A 184 14.26 15.94 8.14
C TYR A 184 15.52 16.70 7.73
N ASN A 185 15.42 17.97 7.31
CA ASN A 185 16.47 18.72 6.60
C ASN A 185 16.86 18.08 5.26
N PHE A 186 17.72 18.75 4.48
CA PHE A 186 18.11 18.26 3.15
C PHE A 186 18.78 16.88 3.18
N GLN A 187 19.75 16.67 4.08
CA GLN A 187 20.49 15.40 4.16
C GLN A 187 19.58 14.26 4.62
N GLY A 188 18.74 14.50 5.63
CA GLY A 188 17.76 13.54 6.10
C GLY A 188 16.70 13.24 5.04
N ALA A 189 16.26 14.23 4.28
CA ALA A 189 15.32 14.06 3.17
C ALA A 189 15.89 13.14 2.09
N VAL A 190 17.15 13.35 1.66
CA VAL A 190 17.82 12.48 0.68
C VAL A 190 17.91 11.03 1.19
N LYS A 191 18.28 10.84 2.46
CA LYS A 191 18.36 9.51 3.08
C LYS A 191 16.98 8.84 3.14
N CYS A 192 15.96 9.57 3.58
CA CYS A 192 14.59 9.07 3.66
C CYS A 192 14.06 8.70 2.27
N PHE A 193 14.22 9.58 1.29
CA PHE A 193 13.79 9.34 -0.09
C PHE A 193 14.48 8.11 -0.72
N SER A 194 15.79 7.97 -0.51
CA SER A 194 16.55 6.79 -0.95
C SER A 194 16.01 5.49 -0.31
N ASN A 195 15.62 5.55 0.97
CA ASN A 195 15.03 4.41 1.66
C ASN A 195 13.62 4.09 1.15
N LEU A 196 12.80 5.10 0.82
CA LEU A 196 11.48 4.90 0.19
C LEU A 196 11.64 4.13 -1.13
N ILE A 197 12.56 4.55 -2.00
CA ILE A 197 12.85 3.86 -3.27
C ILE A 197 13.27 2.41 -3.03
N ARG A 198 14.18 2.16 -2.09
CA ARG A 198 14.61 0.79 -1.73
C ARG A 198 13.44 -0.05 -1.18
N CYS A 199 12.53 0.56 -0.43
CA CYS A 199 11.33 -0.10 0.06
C CYS A 199 10.41 -0.48 -1.11
N LEU A 200 10.21 0.39 -2.10
CA LEU A 200 9.42 0.08 -3.30
C LEU A 200 9.99 -1.10 -4.09
N PHE A 201 11.32 -1.17 -4.26
CA PHE A 201 11.95 -2.33 -4.89
C PHE A 201 11.74 -3.63 -4.10
N ALA A 202 11.80 -3.58 -2.77
CA ALA A 202 11.53 -4.74 -1.92
C ALA A 202 10.06 -5.18 -1.99
N VAL A 203 9.12 -4.23 -2.07
CA VAL A 203 7.70 -4.51 -2.31
C VAL A 203 7.50 -5.17 -3.67
N ASN A 204 8.15 -4.66 -4.73
CA ASN A 204 8.02 -5.23 -6.06
C ASN A 204 8.53 -6.69 -6.10
N ASP A 205 9.71 -6.93 -5.55
CA ASP A 205 10.29 -8.28 -5.44
C ASP A 205 9.38 -9.22 -4.64
N THR A 206 8.71 -8.71 -3.60
CA THR A 206 7.73 -9.50 -2.84
C THR A 206 6.52 -9.86 -3.69
N ILE A 207 5.96 -8.89 -4.43
CA ILE A 207 4.78 -9.12 -5.26
C ILE A 207 5.06 -10.18 -6.32
N VAL A 208 6.19 -10.08 -7.02
CA VAL A 208 6.63 -11.06 -8.02
C VAL A 208 6.75 -12.46 -7.38
N LYS A 209 7.33 -12.57 -6.19
CA LYS A 209 7.47 -13.85 -5.46
C LYS A 209 6.17 -14.39 -4.88
N THR A 210 5.17 -13.54 -4.67
CA THR A 210 3.86 -13.93 -4.17
C THR A 210 2.83 -14.15 -5.27
N GLU A 211 3.17 -13.90 -6.53
CA GLU A 211 2.27 -14.13 -7.67
C GLU A 211 1.86 -15.60 -7.80
N GLU A 212 2.75 -16.51 -7.39
CA GLU A 212 2.51 -17.96 -7.29
C GLU A 212 1.54 -18.36 -6.16
N VAL A 213 1.13 -17.42 -5.28
CA VAL A 213 0.22 -17.67 -4.15
C VAL A 213 -1.22 -17.38 -4.57
N GLN A 214 -1.90 -18.41 -5.11
CA GLN A 214 -3.21 -18.26 -5.75
C GLN A 214 -4.25 -17.51 -4.91
N TRP A 215 -4.42 -17.84 -3.63
CA TRP A 215 -5.44 -17.22 -2.78
C TRP A 215 -5.25 -15.70 -2.63
N LEU A 216 -4.00 -15.22 -2.66
CA LEU A 216 -3.67 -13.80 -2.56
C LEU A 216 -3.96 -13.10 -3.89
N THR A 217 -3.61 -13.73 -5.01
CA THR A 217 -3.95 -13.26 -6.36
C THR A 217 -5.46 -13.14 -6.53
N ASP A 218 -6.23 -14.19 -6.20
CA ASP A 218 -7.70 -14.19 -6.25
C ASP A 218 -8.28 -13.05 -5.39
N LYS A 219 -7.68 -12.81 -4.23
CA LYS A 219 -8.15 -11.75 -3.32
C LYS A 219 -7.93 -10.36 -3.91
N PHE A 220 -6.82 -10.11 -4.61
CA PHE A 220 -6.58 -8.86 -5.31
C PHE A 220 -7.53 -8.68 -6.50
N ASP A 221 -7.80 -9.72 -7.28
CA ASP A 221 -8.71 -9.63 -8.41
C ASP A 221 -10.15 -9.31 -7.96
N LEU A 222 -10.63 -9.97 -6.90
CA LEU A 222 -11.91 -9.63 -6.25
C LEU A 222 -11.93 -8.20 -5.71
N LEU A 223 -10.79 -7.73 -5.17
CA LEU A 223 -10.67 -6.38 -4.64
C LEU A 223 -10.80 -5.33 -5.76
N VAL A 224 -10.21 -5.59 -6.93
CA VAL A 224 -10.36 -4.74 -8.11
C VAL A 224 -11.82 -4.69 -8.54
N GLN A 225 -12.43 -5.84 -8.81
CA GLN A 225 -13.83 -5.93 -9.26
C GLN A 225 -14.78 -5.17 -8.32
N LYS A 226 -14.65 -5.39 -7.01
CA LYS A 226 -15.48 -4.69 -6.01
C LYS A 226 -15.24 -3.18 -5.99
N THR A 227 -14.00 -2.75 -6.20
CA THR A 227 -13.66 -1.33 -6.25
C THR A 227 -14.26 -0.67 -7.48
N GLU A 228 -14.10 -1.28 -8.66
CA GLU A 228 -14.69 -0.80 -9.92
C GLU A 228 -16.20 -0.68 -9.83
N GLN A 229 -16.89 -1.73 -9.38
CA GLN A 229 -18.35 -1.70 -9.16
C GLN A 229 -18.78 -0.53 -8.30
N THR A 230 -18.04 -0.24 -7.23
CA THR A 230 -18.37 0.89 -6.35
C THR A 230 -18.10 2.24 -7.02
N LEU A 231 -17.04 2.34 -7.83
CA LEU A 231 -16.69 3.58 -8.52
C LEU A 231 -17.71 3.91 -9.61
N THR A 232 -18.18 2.91 -10.35
CA THR A 232 -19.19 3.08 -11.42
C THR A 232 -20.57 3.43 -10.88
N ILE A 233 -20.95 2.96 -9.69
CA ILE A 233 -22.24 3.31 -9.06
C ILE A 233 -22.29 4.79 -8.62
N ASN A 234 -21.13 5.42 -8.40
CA ASN A 234 -21.02 6.79 -7.90
C ASN A 234 -20.72 7.83 -9.00
N ASP A 235 -20.64 7.41 -10.27
CA ASP A 235 -20.56 8.29 -11.45
C ASP A 235 -21.96 8.67 -11.94
#